data_AF-A0A423KNF4-F1
#
_entry.id   AF-A0A423KNF4-F1
#
_cell.length_a   1.000
_cell.length_b   1.000
_cell.length_c   1.000
_cell.angle_alpha   90.00
_cell.angle_beta   90.00
_cell.angle_gamma   90.00
#
_symmetry.space_group_name_H-M   'P 1'
#
loop_
_entity.id
_entity.type
_entity.pdbx_description
1 polymer ?
#
loop_
_entity_poly.entity_id
_entity_poly.type
_entity_poly.pdbx_seq_one_letter_code
_entity_poly.pdbx_strand_id
1 'polypeptide(L)'
;MFITHEAYLDSEPDSLGSDRTAWRMVEFESVNPCYYVTVRFYEGSKHRTKKMMPADVSMLSDVLATQDSKFSVEEVQVVTSPRLNGSDSERMEKLICLFVGYDQNGECVFSLHKVASGAVYSSAADILDARSVIDIRMIYEDMQIAHPSAQECAEH
;
A
#
# COMPACT_ATOMS: atom_id res chain seq x y z
N MET A 1 7.61 10.95 1.93
CA MET A 1 8.14 10.76 3.30
C MET A 1 7.09 11.25 4.29
N PHE A 2 6.89 10.52 5.40
CA PHE A 2 6.11 11.04 6.53
C PHE A 2 7.04 11.79 7.47
N ILE A 3 6.63 12.98 7.90
CA ILE A 3 7.38 13.84 8.79
C ILE A 3 6.58 13.96 10.09
N THR A 4 7.27 13.73 11.19
CA THR A 4 6.72 13.85 12.55
C THR A 4 7.21 15.13 13.19
N HIS A 5 6.32 15.82 13.90
CA HIS A 5 6.66 17.02 14.65
C HIS A 5 6.37 16.79 16.14
N GLU A 6 7.39 16.88 16.99
CA GLU A 6 7.31 16.60 18.44
C GLU A 6 6.15 17.33 19.14
N ALA A 7 5.80 18.53 18.66
CA ALA A 7 4.68 19.32 19.18
C ALA A 7 3.30 18.64 19.03
N TYR A 8 3.18 17.64 18.16
CA TYR A 8 1.96 16.86 17.93
C TYR A 8 2.03 15.46 18.53
N LEU A 9 3.01 15.18 19.39
CA LEU A 9 2.99 13.99 20.23
C LEU A 9 1.77 14.01 21.14
N ASP A 10 1.11 12.86 21.24
CA ASP A 10 0.11 12.64 22.28
C ASP A 10 0.82 12.20 23.56
N SER A 11 0.46 12.82 24.67
CA SER A 11 1.16 12.68 25.96
C SER A 11 0.60 11.55 26.82
N GLU A 12 -0.26 10.68 26.29
CA GLU A 12 -0.86 9.53 26.99
C GLU A 12 -0.22 8.19 26.55
N PRO A 13 1.03 7.90 26.97
CA PRO A 13 1.79 6.73 26.52
C PRO A 13 1.26 5.38 27.04
N ASP A 14 0.57 5.37 28.18
CA ASP A 14 0.28 4.13 28.92
C ASP A 14 -0.75 3.20 28.24
N SER A 15 -1.50 3.68 27.25
CA SER A 15 -2.55 2.88 26.59
C SER A 15 -2.09 2.12 25.32
N LEU A 16 -0.91 2.45 24.79
CA LEU A 16 -0.46 1.97 23.47
C LEU A 16 0.55 0.81 23.52
N GLY A 17 1.18 0.60 24.67
CA GLY A 17 2.34 -0.28 24.85
C GLY A 17 3.66 0.48 24.83
N SER A 18 4.71 -0.09 25.41
CA SER A 18 6.00 0.58 25.63
C SER A 18 6.81 0.87 24.34
N ASP A 19 6.38 0.33 23.20
CA ASP A 19 7.06 0.43 21.90
C ASP A 19 6.36 1.41 20.93
N ARG A 20 5.33 2.15 21.40
CA ARG A 20 4.49 2.95 20.52
C ARG A 20 4.26 4.35 21.05
N THR A 21 4.19 5.27 20.10
CA THR A 21 3.90 6.68 20.34
C THR A 21 2.74 7.10 19.45
N ALA A 22 1.74 7.75 20.03
CA ALA A 22 0.66 8.35 19.27
C ALA A 22 1.06 9.74 18.77
N TRP A 23 0.74 10.00 17.51
CA TRP A 23 0.89 11.30 16.88
C TRP A 23 -0.49 11.84 16.56
N ARG A 24 -0.74 13.09 16.93
CA ARG A 24 -1.98 13.82 16.61
C ARG A 24 -2.00 14.30 15.16
N MET A 25 -0.82 14.46 14.55
CA MET A 25 -0.65 14.83 13.15
C MET A 25 0.67 14.29 12.61
N VAL A 26 0.65 13.87 11.35
CA VAL A 26 1.82 13.59 10.53
C VAL A 26 1.72 14.41 9.27
N GLU A 27 2.84 14.96 8.82
CA GLU A 27 2.96 15.59 7.51
C GLU A 27 3.37 14.53 6.48
N PHE A 28 2.88 14.65 5.25
CA PHE A 28 3.24 13.76 4.16
C PHE A 28 3.72 14.58 2.97
N GLU A 29 4.98 14.41 2.61
CA GLU A 29 5.60 15.08 1.48
C GLU A 29 6.14 14.02 0.51
N SER A 30 5.40 13.75 -0.57
CA SER A 30 5.83 12.84 -1.63
C SER A 30 5.16 13.18 -2.96
N VAL A 31 5.92 13.09 -4.04
CA VAL A 31 5.38 13.08 -5.40
C VAL A 31 4.97 11.65 -5.84
N ASN A 32 5.55 10.64 -5.19
CA ASN A 32 5.31 9.23 -5.45
C ASN A 32 4.11 8.72 -4.63
N PRO A 33 3.45 7.64 -5.09
CA PRO A 33 2.36 7.02 -4.35
C PRO A 33 2.76 6.61 -2.94
N CYS A 34 1.85 6.79 -1.99
CA CYS A 34 1.89 6.08 -0.71
C CYS A 34 0.69 5.14 -0.60
N TYR A 35 0.72 4.31 0.44
CA TYR A 35 -0.26 3.25 0.61
C TYR A 35 -1.01 3.41 1.90
N TYR A 36 -2.26 2.95 1.87
CA TYR A 36 -3.10 2.81 3.03
C TYR A 36 -3.50 1.36 3.14
N VAL A 37 -2.97 0.68 4.15
CA VAL A 37 -3.07 -0.77 4.30
C VAL A 37 -3.93 -1.08 5.51
N THR A 38 -5.07 -1.73 5.28
CA THR A 38 -5.88 -2.31 6.34
C THR A 38 -5.33 -3.70 6.66
N VAL A 39 -4.94 -3.88 7.92
CA VAL A 39 -4.34 -5.13 8.40
C VAL A 39 -5.15 -5.69 9.56
N ARG A 40 -5.14 -7.00 9.72
CA ARG A 40 -5.79 -7.70 10.83
C ARG A 40 -4.74 -8.48 11.63
N PHE A 41 -4.75 -8.24 12.94
CA PHE A 41 -3.96 -9.00 13.91
C PHE A 41 -4.85 -10.03 14.61
N TYR A 42 -4.35 -11.24 14.78
CA TYR A 42 -5.02 -12.33 15.48
C TYR A 42 -4.29 -12.65 16.80
N GLU A 43 -5.01 -12.52 17.91
CA GLU A 43 -4.52 -12.82 19.26
C GLU A 43 -5.52 -13.72 19.98
N GLY A 44 -5.31 -15.04 19.88
CA GLY A 44 -6.27 -16.04 20.34
C GLY A 44 -7.59 -15.94 19.57
N SER A 45 -8.70 -15.76 20.29
CA SER A 45 -10.03 -15.56 19.68
C SER A 45 -10.33 -14.10 19.31
N LYS A 46 -9.45 -13.15 19.67
CA LYS A 46 -9.64 -11.73 19.38
C LYS A 46 -8.94 -11.37 18.08
N HIS A 47 -9.61 -10.54 17.29
CA HIS A 47 -9.03 -9.90 16.13
C HIS A 47 -9.03 -8.38 16.32
N ARG A 48 -7.99 -7.71 15.85
CA ARG A 48 -7.89 -6.25 15.84
C ARG A 48 -7.54 -5.78 14.44
N THR A 49 -8.37 -4.91 13.89
CA THR A 49 -8.07 -4.23 12.63
C THR A 49 -7.25 -2.98 12.93
N LYS A 50 -6.14 -2.81 12.22
CA LYS A 50 -5.33 -1.59 12.25
C LYS A 50 -5.12 -1.08 10.83
N LYS A 51 -4.62 0.14 10.76
CA LYS A 51 -4.29 0.79 9.50
C LYS A 51 -2.84 1.23 9.53
N MET A 52 -2.11 0.89 8.47
CA MET A 52 -0.72 1.25 8.27
C MET A 52 -0.61 2.14 7.05
N MET A 53 0.37 3.05 7.06
CA MET A 53 0.64 3.95 5.95
C MET A 53 2.07 3.80 5.45
N PRO A 54 2.39 2.75 4.66
CA PRO A 54 3.69 2.63 4.02
C PRO A 54 3.96 3.85 3.12
N ALA A 55 5.14 4.44 3.28
CA ALA A 55 5.52 5.65 2.55
C ALA A 55 5.85 5.40 1.07
N ASP A 56 6.24 4.16 0.74
CA ASP A 56 6.71 3.75 -0.58
C ASP A 56 6.52 2.24 -0.80
N VAL A 57 6.88 1.79 -2.01
CA VAL A 57 6.76 0.41 -2.48
C VAL A 57 7.59 -0.56 -1.63
N SER A 58 8.76 -0.12 -1.16
CA SER A 58 9.67 -0.96 -0.38
C SER A 58 9.03 -1.29 0.97
N MET A 59 8.55 -0.27 1.68
CA MET A 59 7.81 -0.46 2.94
C MET A 59 6.54 -1.29 2.76
N LEU A 60 5.82 -1.11 1.65
CA LEU A 60 4.65 -1.96 1.35
C LEU A 60 5.08 -3.42 1.14
N SER A 61 6.16 -3.66 0.42
CA SER A 61 6.70 -5.01 0.18
C SER A 61 7.06 -5.70 1.49
N ASP A 62 7.69 -4.97 2.42
CA ASP A 62 8.01 -5.48 3.75
C ASP A 62 6.74 -5.86 4.53
N VAL A 63 5.72 -5.00 4.52
CA VAL A 63 4.43 -5.30 5.16
C VAL A 63 3.80 -6.54 4.56
N LEU A 64 3.78 -6.68 3.23
CA LEU A 64 3.21 -7.83 2.54
C LEU A 64 3.95 -9.13 2.85
N ALA A 65 5.28 -9.07 3.01
CA ALA A 65 6.13 -10.21 3.33
C ALA A 65 5.98 -10.69 4.79
N THR A 66 5.45 -9.86 5.69
CA THR A 66 5.25 -10.21 7.12
C THR A 66 3.97 -11.01 7.40
N GLN A 67 3.15 -11.28 6.38
CA GLN A 67 1.89 -12.02 6.53
C GLN A 67 2.10 -13.46 7.03
N ASP A 68 1.32 -13.82 8.05
CA ASP A 68 1.38 -15.11 8.72
C ASP A 68 0.03 -15.46 9.40
N SER A 69 0.03 -16.51 10.23
CA SER A 69 -1.17 -16.93 10.98
C SER A 69 -1.73 -15.91 11.99
N LYS A 70 -0.96 -14.87 12.33
CA LYS A 70 -1.28 -13.84 13.31
C LYS A 70 -1.43 -12.45 12.69
N PHE A 71 -1.10 -12.29 11.42
CA PHE A 71 -1.14 -11.03 10.71
C PHE A 71 -1.54 -11.24 9.25
N SER A 72 -2.64 -10.61 8.82
CA SER A 72 -3.07 -10.58 7.42
C SER A 72 -3.26 -9.16 6.91
N VAL A 73 -2.94 -8.95 5.63
CA VAL A 73 -3.32 -7.75 4.90
C VAL A 73 -4.70 -7.99 4.29
N GLU A 74 -5.68 -7.17 4.68
CA GLU A 74 -7.07 -7.30 4.24
C GLU A 74 -7.35 -6.44 3.00
N GLU A 75 -6.77 -5.25 2.94
CA GLU A 75 -6.95 -4.32 1.82
C GLU A 75 -5.75 -3.39 1.68
N VAL A 76 -5.36 -3.14 0.44
CA VAL A 76 -4.39 -2.09 0.08
C VAL A 76 -5.11 -1.05 -0.75
N GLN A 77 -4.99 0.21 -0.37
CA GLN A 77 -5.35 1.35 -1.20
C GLN A 77 -4.08 2.14 -1.54
N VAL A 78 -4.06 2.74 -2.72
CA VAL A 78 -2.98 3.61 -3.18
C VAL A 78 -3.46 5.06 -3.18
N VAL A 79 -2.67 5.97 -2.61
CA VAL A 79 -2.86 7.40 -2.70
C VAL A 79 -2.01 7.93 -3.83
N THR A 80 -2.65 8.57 -4.81
CA THR A 80 -2.00 9.11 -5.99
C THR A 80 -2.06 10.62 -5.98
N SER A 81 -0.95 11.26 -6.35
CA SER A 81 -0.88 12.72 -6.47
C SER A 81 -1.65 13.21 -7.71
N PRO A 82 -2.07 14.49 -7.74
CA PRO A 82 -2.61 15.17 -8.93
C PRO A 82 -1.80 14.91 -10.20
N ARG A 83 -0.46 14.94 -10.08
CA ARG A 83 0.48 14.70 -11.19
C ARG A 83 0.30 13.31 -11.80
N LEU A 84 0.03 12.30 -10.96
CA LEU A 84 -0.04 10.91 -11.39
C LEU A 84 -1.45 10.52 -11.86
N ASN A 85 -2.49 11.02 -11.19
CA ASN A 85 -3.87 10.68 -11.51
C ASN A 85 -4.54 11.63 -12.52
N GLY A 86 -3.85 12.71 -12.91
CA GLY A 86 -4.34 13.68 -13.89
C GLY A 86 -5.54 14.50 -13.42
N SER A 87 -5.75 14.60 -12.10
CA SER A 87 -6.85 15.35 -11.50
C SER A 87 -6.35 16.51 -10.63
N ASP A 88 -7.27 17.32 -10.11
CA ASP A 88 -6.94 18.51 -9.33
C ASP A 88 -6.58 18.21 -7.86
N SER A 89 -6.73 16.96 -7.42
CA SER A 89 -6.50 16.56 -6.03
C SER A 89 -5.86 15.18 -5.91
N GLU A 90 -5.37 14.87 -4.71
CA GLU A 90 -5.01 13.49 -4.39
C GLU A 90 -6.25 12.59 -4.49
N ARG A 91 -6.01 11.32 -4.85
CA ARG A 91 -7.04 10.28 -4.88
C ARG A 91 -6.55 9.04 -4.18
N MET A 92 -7.38 8.49 -3.31
CA MET A 92 -7.17 7.19 -2.67
C MET A 92 -8.09 6.16 -3.29
N GLU A 93 -7.53 5.13 -3.90
CA GLU A 93 -8.30 4.09 -4.59
C GLU A 93 -7.84 2.70 -4.14
N LYS A 94 -8.77 1.74 -4.10
CA LYS A 94 -8.44 0.34 -3.83
C LYS A 94 -7.48 -0.18 -4.89
N LEU A 95 -6.35 -0.72 -4.46
CA LEU A 95 -5.34 -1.33 -5.32
C LEU A 95 -5.82 -2.75 -5.67
N ILE A 96 -5.73 -3.10 -6.94
CA ILE A 96 -6.09 -4.43 -7.44
C ILE A 96 -4.83 -5.25 -7.69
N CYS A 97 -3.80 -4.62 -8.24
CA CYS A 97 -2.56 -5.29 -8.51
C CYS A 97 -1.40 -4.28 -8.54
N LEU A 98 -0.23 -4.73 -8.08
CA LEU A 98 1.00 -3.96 -8.10
C LEU A 98 2.14 -4.77 -8.71
N PHE A 99 2.70 -4.24 -9.80
CA PHE A 99 3.95 -4.72 -10.38
C PHE A 99 5.07 -3.74 -10.06
N VAL A 100 6.25 -4.27 -9.79
CA VAL A 100 7.46 -3.51 -9.48
C VAL A 100 8.58 -3.98 -10.36
N GLY A 101 9.24 -3.03 -11.03
CA GLY A 101 10.48 -3.27 -11.75
C GLY A 101 11.68 -2.99 -10.84
N TYR A 102 12.67 -3.88 -10.88
CA TYR A 102 13.89 -3.80 -10.08
C TYR A 102 15.14 -3.68 -10.96
N ASP A 103 16.12 -2.92 -10.49
CA ASP A 103 17.45 -2.89 -11.08
C ASP A 103 18.37 -4.02 -10.58
N GLN A 104 19.61 -4.02 -11.05
CA GLN A 104 20.64 -4.99 -10.66
C GLN A 104 20.99 -5.00 -9.17
N ASN A 105 20.70 -3.92 -8.45
CA ASN A 105 20.92 -3.80 -7.01
C ASN A 105 19.70 -4.26 -6.21
N GLY A 106 18.58 -4.59 -6.88
CA GLY A 106 17.31 -4.89 -6.25
C GLY A 106 16.52 -3.64 -5.84
N GLU A 107 16.89 -2.46 -6.33
CA GLU A 107 16.19 -1.22 -6.05
C GLU A 107 14.97 -1.07 -6.97
N CYS A 108 13.86 -0.59 -6.41
CA CYS A 108 12.64 -0.32 -7.18
C CYS A 108 12.87 0.86 -8.15
N VAL A 109 12.80 0.59 -9.45
CA VAL A 109 12.97 1.62 -10.50
C VAL A 109 11.65 2.15 -11.04
N PHE A 110 10.60 1.33 -11.05
CA PHE A 110 9.24 1.77 -11.35
C PHE A 110 8.21 0.85 -10.70
N SER A 111 6.99 1.35 -10.60
CA SER A 111 5.85 0.51 -10.23
C SER A 111 4.62 0.83 -11.07
N LEU A 112 3.77 -0.19 -11.27
CA LEU A 112 2.51 -0.12 -12.01
C LEU A 112 1.36 -0.50 -11.08
N HIS A 113 0.46 0.43 -10.82
CA HIS A 113 -0.67 0.30 -9.93
C HIS A 113 -1.96 0.18 -10.71
N LYS A 114 -2.56 -1.00 -10.75
CA LYS A 114 -3.92 -1.16 -11.26
C LYS A 114 -4.89 -0.94 -10.11
N VAL A 115 -5.82 -0.01 -10.25
CA VAL A 115 -6.81 0.34 -9.21
C VAL A 115 -8.22 -0.09 -9.59
N ALA A 116 -9.14 -0.09 -8.61
CA ALA A 116 -10.50 -0.59 -8.78
C ALA A 116 -11.33 0.14 -9.84
N SER A 117 -11.02 1.41 -10.13
CA SER A 117 -11.63 2.16 -11.24
C SER A 117 -11.19 1.65 -12.62
N GLY A 118 -10.23 0.73 -12.69
CA GLY A 118 -9.62 0.21 -13.91
C GLY A 118 -8.44 1.04 -14.41
N ALA A 119 -8.15 2.19 -13.80
CA ALA A 119 -6.99 3.00 -14.13
C ALA A 119 -5.68 2.26 -13.78
N VAL A 120 -4.62 2.59 -14.53
CA VAL A 120 -3.26 2.10 -14.29
C VAL A 120 -2.33 3.29 -14.13
N TYR A 121 -1.70 3.40 -12.97
CA TYR A 121 -0.77 4.48 -12.65
C TYR A 121 0.67 3.98 -12.62
N SER A 122 1.58 4.73 -13.24
CA SER A 122 3.02 4.39 -13.27
C SER A 122 3.83 5.41 -12.49
N SER A 123 4.59 4.95 -11.49
CA SER A 123 5.61 5.77 -10.83
C SER A 123 6.96 5.53 -11.52
N ALA A 124 7.06 5.86 -12.80
CA ALA A 124 8.35 5.87 -13.47
C ALA A 124 9.17 7.06 -12.96
N ALA A 125 10.45 6.85 -12.63
CA ALA A 125 11.38 7.97 -12.71
C ALA A 125 11.34 8.47 -14.16
N ASP A 126 11.27 9.79 -14.40
CA ASP A 126 11.20 10.39 -15.74
C ASP A 126 12.40 9.99 -16.65
N ILE A 127 13.36 9.22 -16.12
CA ILE A 127 14.56 8.70 -16.77
C ILE A 127 14.69 7.21 -16.45
N LEU A 128 13.90 6.36 -17.12
CA LEU A 128 14.16 4.92 -17.14
C LEU A 128 14.80 4.56 -18.48
N ASP A 129 16.09 4.24 -18.45
CA ASP A 129 16.65 3.39 -19.50
C ASP A 129 16.03 2.01 -19.31
N ALA A 130 15.19 1.55 -20.24
CA ALA A 130 14.54 0.24 -20.15
C ALA A 130 15.54 -0.93 -19.97
N ARG A 131 16.82 -0.70 -20.27
CA ARG A 131 17.93 -1.63 -20.05
C ARG A 131 18.36 -1.77 -18.59
N SER A 132 17.95 -0.88 -17.69
CA SER A 132 18.29 -0.96 -16.26
C SER A 132 17.38 -1.93 -15.49
N VAL A 133 16.22 -2.26 -16.04
CA VAL A 133 15.27 -3.20 -15.44
C VAL A 133 15.73 -4.62 -15.74
N ILE A 134 16.06 -5.37 -14.70
CA ILE A 134 16.47 -6.78 -14.86
C ILE A 134 15.37 -7.76 -14.44
N ASP A 135 14.40 -7.29 -13.66
CA ASP A 135 13.34 -8.13 -13.10
C ASP A 135 12.05 -7.32 -12.89
N ILE A 136 10.91 -7.97 -13.10
CA ILE A 136 9.58 -7.39 -12.86
C ILE A 136 8.78 -8.42 -12.07
N ARG A 137 8.33 -8.02 -10.88
CA ARG A 137 7.55 -8.89 -9.99
C ARG A 137 6.21 -8.29 -9.68
N MET A 138 5.19 -9.14 -9.65
CA MET A 138 3.93 -8.80 -8.99
C MET A 138 4.14 -8.99 -7.50
N ILE A 139 3.94 -7.93 -6.71
CA ILE A 139 4.09 -7.99 -5.25
C ILE A 139 2.75 -8.00 -4.52
N TYR A 140 1.67 -7.60 -5.20
CA TYR A 140 0.32 -7.57 -4.65
C TYR A 140 -0.73 -7.90 -5.71
N GLU A 141 -1.73 -8.69 -5.31
CA GLU A 141 -2.95 -8.98 -6.05
C GLU A 141 -4.12 -9.09 -5.08
N ASP A 142 -5.19 -8.35 -5.35
CA ASP A 142 -6.44 -8.46 -4.61
C ASP A 142 -7.21 -9.71 -5.06
N MET A 143 -7.01 -10.80 -4.30
CA MET A 143 -7.64 -12.09 -4.55
C MET A 143 -9.17 -12.08 -4.43
N GLN A 144 -9.79 -11.03 -3.88
CA GLN A 144 -11.26 -10.95 -3.79
C GLN A 144 -11.93 -10.64 -5.14
N ILE A 145 -11.18 -10.15 -6.13
CA ILE A 145 -11.70 -9.89 -7.48
C ILE A 145 -11.44 -11.07 -8.43
N ALA A 146 -10.62 -12.04 -8.03
CA ALA A 146 -10.27 -13.21 -8.84
C ALA A 146 -11.40 -14.26 -8.99
N HIS A 147 -12.57 -14.02 -8.38
CA HIS A 147 -13.77 -14.85 -8.58
C HIS A 147 -14.97 -14.01 -8.98
N PRO A 148 -15.27 -13.85 -10.29
CA PRO A 148 -16.66 -13.77 -10.69
C PRO A 148 -17.27 -15.14 -10.41
N SER A 149 -18.18 -15.20 -9.45
CA SER A 149 -18.99 -16.37 -9.13
C SER A 149 -19.62 -16.94 -10.41
N ALA A 150 -19.04 -18.03 -10.91
CA ALA A 150 -19.68 -18.89 -11.90
C ALA A 150 -20.78 -19.70 -11.21
N GLN A 151 -21.86 -19.04 -10.78
CA GLN A 151 -23.07 -19.72 -10.31
C GLN A 151 -24.30 -18.82 -10.40
N GLU A 152 -24.69 -18.44 -11.60
CA GLU A 152 -26.06 -18.03 -11.92
C GLU A 152 -26.35 -18.42 -13.37
N CYS A 153 -26.71 -19.70 -13.58
CA CYS A 153 -27.41 -20.21 -14.77
C CYS A 153 -27.92 -21.63 -14.46
N ALA A 154 -28.85 -21.72 -13.51
CA ALA A 154 -29.79 -22.84 -13.43
C ALA A 154 -31.00 -22.36 -12.63
N GLU A 155 -32.01 -21.89 -13.36
CA GLU A 155 -33.45 -21.94 -13.05
C GLU A 155 -34.12 -20.82 -13.85
N HIS A 156 -34.71 -21.19 -14.99
CA HIS A 156 -36.11 -20.95 -15.39
C HIS A 156 -36.40 -21.74 -16.67
#